data_AF-A0A945EBN3-F1
#
_entry.id   AF-A0A945EBN3-F1
#
_cell.length_a   1.000
_cell.length_b   1.000
_cell.length_c   1.000
_cell.angle_alpha   90.00
_cell.angle_beta   90.00
_cell.angle_gamma   90.00
#
_symmetry.space_group_name_H-M   'P 1'
#
loop_
_entity.id
_entity.type
_entity.pdbx_description
1 polymer ?
#
loop_
_entity_poly.entity_id
_entity_poly.type
_entity_poly.pdbx_seq_one_letter_code
_entity_poly.pdbx_strand_id
1 'polypeptide(L)' 'MSEIQIEIQEIQHGHGLSFKKGVSDALLGNRDHESSCHETHSASYQRGYEFGEALVSKVASHVKA' A
#
# COMPACT_ATOMS: atom_id res chain seq x y z
N MET A 1 -13.81 11.91 17.05
CA MET A 1 -13.42 11.36 15.73
C MET A 1 -12.02 10.81 15.90
N SER A 2 -11.79 9.53 15.65
CA SER A 2 -10.45 8.94 15.72
C SER A 2 -9.70 9.26 14.44
N GLU A 3 -8.50 9.81 14.56
CA GLU A 3 -7.62 10.10 13.42
C GLU A 3 -6.52 9.04 13.35
N ILE A 4 -6.30 8.47 12.17
CA ILE A 4 -5.23 7.50 11.91
C ILE A 4 -4.13 8.22 11.12
N GLN A 5 -3.01 8.50 11.77
CA GLN A 5 -1.82 9.03 11.11
C GLN A 5 -0.91 7.88 10.68
N ILE A 6 -0.53 7.86 9.41
CA ILE A 6 0.41 6.89 8.85
C ILE A 6 1.34 7.63 7.89
N GLU A 7 2.64 7.38 8.01
CA GLU A 7 3.64 8.05 7.18
C GLU A 7 3.87 7.25 5.89
N ILE A 8 3.93 7.96 4.77
CA ILE A 8 4.36 7.39 3.49
C ILE A 8 5.81 7.81 3.31
N GLN A 9 6.72 6.82 3.23
CA GLN A 9 8.12 7.08 2.90
C GLN A 9 8.24 7.65 1.48
N GLU A 10 9.34 8.36 1.22
CA GLU A 10 9.59 8.94 -0.10
C GLU A 10 9.54 7.88 -1.21
N ILE A 11 8.75 8.17 -2.25
CA ILE A 11 8.61 7.32 -3.43
C ILE A 11 9.35 7.98 -4.58
N GLN A 12 10.14 7.20 -5.31
CA GLN A 12 10.86 7.70 -6.49
C GLN A 12 9.91 8.33 -7.50
N HIS A 13 10.37 9.41 -8.14
CA HIS A 13 9.59 10.10 -9.17
C HIS A 13 9.19 9.14 -10.30
N GLY A 14 7.92 9.17 -10.72
CA GLY A 14 7.38 8.26 -11.72
C GLY A 14 6.87 6.91 -11.18
N HIS A 15 7.17 6.56 -9.92
CA HIS A 15 6.79 5.25 -9.35
C HIS A 15 5.47 5.28 -8.56
N GLY A 16 4.82 6.45 -8.49
CA GLY A 16 3.60 6.65 -7.70
C GLY A 16 2.43 5.75 -8.10
N LEU A 17 2.31 5.38 -9.39
CA LEU A 17 1.27 4.46 -9.85
C LEU A 17 1.48 3.05 -9.30
N SER A 18 2.71 2.53 -9.38
CA SER A 18 3.04 1.20 -8.87
C SER A 18 2.82 1.12 -7.37
N PHE A 19 3.21 2.15 -6.61
CA PHE A 19 2.90 2.24 -5.19
C PHE A 19 1.39 2.17 -4.92
N LYS A 20 0.58 2.99 -5.61
CA LYS A 20 -0.88 2.99 -5.45
C LYS A 20 -1.53 1.65 -5.79
N LYS A 21 -1.02 0.95 -6.81
CA LYS A 21 -1.44 -0.41 -7.16
C LYS A 21 -1.20 -1.37 -5.99
N GLY A 22 0.00 -1.36 -5.41
CA GLY A 22 0.32 -2.18 -4.24
C GLY A 22 -0.60 -1.89 -3.05
N VAL A 23 -0.83 -0.61 -2.73
CA VAL A 23 -1.76 -0.21 -1.66
C VAL A 23 -3.17 -0.76 -1.93
N SER A 24 -3.64 -0.66 -3.16
CA SER A 24 -4.98 -1.13 -3.55
C SER A 24 -5.10 -2.64 -3.38
N ASP A 25 -4.10 -3.38 -3.82
CA ASP A 25 -4.06 -4.84 -3.74
C ASP A 25 -4.07 -5.34 -2.30
N ALA A 26 -3.27 -4.71 -1.44
CA ALA A 26 -3.26 -5.04 -0.01
C ALA A 26 -4.60 -4.74 0.68
N LEU A 27 -5.27 -3.63 0.32
CA LEU A 27 -6.59 -3.30 0.88
C LEU A 27 -7.69 -4.26 0.43
N LEU A 28 -7.56 -4.82 -0.78
CA LEU A 28 -8.51 -5.79 -1.34
C LEU A 28 -8.14 -7.24 -1.03
N GLY A 29 -6.95 -7.50 -0.47
CA GLY A 29 -6.46 -8.83 -0.15
C GLY A 29 -6.14 -9.68 -1.38
N ASN A 30 -5.70 -9.06 -2.48
CA ASN A 30 -5.32 -9.72 -3.73
C ASN A 30 -3.93 -9.25 -4.21
N ARG A 31 -3.47 -9.71 -5.38
CA ARG A 31 -2.18 -9.34 -6.00
C ARG A 31 -2.31 -9.14 -7.51
N ASP A 32 -3.47 -8.64 -7.93
CA ASP A 32 -3.87 -8.60 -9.34
C ASP A 32 -2.99 -7.67 -10.17
N HIS A 33 -2.39 -6.66 -9.55
CA HIS A 33 -1.55 -5.68 -10.21
C HIS A 33 -0.04 -5.99 -10.14
N GLU A 34 0.39 -7.01 -9.39
CA GLU A 34 1.81 -7.38 -9.22
C GLU A 34 2.47 -7.67 -10.56
N SER A 35 1.83 -8.48 -11.40
CA SER A 35 2.31 -8.85 -12.74
C SER A 35 2.24 -7.71 -13.76
N SER A 36 1.45 -6.68 -13.49
CA SER A 36 1.30 -5.49 -14.36
C SER A 36 2.32 -4.39 -14.07
N CYS A 37 3.16 -4.56 -13.05
CA CYS A 37 4.19 -3.58 -12.71
C CYS A 37 5.44 -3.80 -13.56
N HIS A 38 5.98 -2.70 -14.09
CA HIS A 38 7.29 -2.71 -14.72
C HIS A 38 8.35 -3.15 -13.71
N GLU A 39 9.33 -3.95 -14.12
CA GLU A 39 10.30 -4.58 -13.22
C GLU A 39 11.06 -3.57 -12.35
N THR A 40 11.39 -2.40 -12.91
CA THR A 40 12.05 -1.30 -12.18
C THR A 40 11.18 -0.66 -11.09
N HIS A 41 9.86 -0.88 -11.12
CA HIS A 41 8.90 -0.34 -10.16
C HIS A 41 8.37 -1.39 -9.18
N SER A 42 8.81 -2.65 -9.27
CA SER A 42 8.36 -3.73 -8.40
C SER A 42 8.63 -3.43 -6.92
N ALA A 43 9.77 -2.79 -6.61
CA ALA A 43 10.07 -2.34 -5.25
C ALA A 43 9.06 -1.30 -4.73
N SER A 44 8.58 -0.41 -5.60
CA SER A 44 7.58 0.59 -5.25
C SER A 44 6.19 0.00 -5.07
N TYR A 45 5.82 -0.99 -5.90
CA TYR A 45 4.62 -1.79 -5.69
C TYR A 45 4.67 -2.51 -4.34
N GLN A 46 5.76 -3.20 -4.03
CA GLN A 46 5.93 -3.95 -2.78
C GLN A 46 5.81 -3.04 -1.56
N ARG A 47 6.45 -1.86 -1.57
CA ARG A 47 6.29 -0.85 -0.51
C ARG A 47 4.83 -0.39 -0.35
N GLY A 48 4.11 -0.24 -1.46
CA GLY A 48 2.69 0.10 -1.43
C GLY A 48 1.85 -1.00 -0.78
N TYR A 49 2.14 -2.25 -1.13
CA TYR A 49 1.45 -3.42 -0.55
C TYR A 49 1.67 -3.51 0.96
N GLU A 50 2.92 -3.42 1.42
CA GLU A 50 3.27 -3.42 2.86
C GLU A 50 2.60 -2.27 3.61
N PHE A 51 2.56 -1.07 3.02
CA PHE A 51 1.85 0.06 3.57
C PHE A 51 0.34 -0.21 3.71
N GLY A 52 -0.28 -0.82 2.69
CA GLY A 52 -1.69 -1.20 2.73
C GLY A 52 -2.00 -2.22 3.81
N GLU A 53 -1.17 -3.24 4.01
CA GLU A 53 -1.32 -4.21 5.10
C GLU A 53 -1.21 -3.55 6.48
N ALA A 54 -0.24 -2.66 6.66
CA ALA A 54 -0.09 -1.89 7.88
C ALA A 54 -1.32 -1.00 8.16
N LEU A 55 -1.90 -0.39 7.11
CA LEU A 55 -3.12 0.41 7.21
C LEU A 55 -4.32 -0.45 7.63
N VAL A 56 -4.52 -1.62 7.01
CA VAL A 56 -5.60 -2.56 7.37
C VAL A 56 -5.48 -2.96 8.85
N SER A 57 -4.27 -3.34 9.29
CA SER A 57 -4.01 -3.70 10.68
C SER A 57 -4.34 -2.56 11.66
N LYS A 58 -3.90 -1.34 11.33
CA LYS A 58 -4.16 -0.16 12.15
C LYS A 58 -5.65 0.17 12.21
N VAL A 59 -6.35 0.19 11.09
CA VAL A 59 -7.82 0.41 11.05
C VAL A 59 -8.54 -0.67 11.85
N ALA A 60 -8.19 -1.94 11.68
CA ALA A 60 -8.80 -3.05 12.41
C ALA A 60 -8.67 -2.89 13.94
N SER A 61 -7.52 -2.41 14.42
CA SER A 61 -7.30 -2.12 15.84
C SER A 61 -8.21 -1.02 16.40
N HIS A 62 -8.66 -0.08 15.56
CA HIS A 62 -9.56 0.99 15.95
C HIS A 62 -11.05 0.62 15.82
N VAL A 63 -11.40 -0.31 14.94
CA VAL A 63 -12.81 -0.71 14.69
C VAL A 63 -13.26 -1.88 15.57
N LYS A 64 -12.36 -2.78 15.97
CA LYS A 64 -12.67 -3.90 16.87
C LYS A 64 -12.60 -3.53 18.37
N ALA A 65 -12.43 -2.24 18.69
CA ALA A 65 -12.40 -1.71 20.05
C ALA A 65 -13.82 -1.48 20.60
#